data_AF-A0A8W8LEM1-F1
#
_entry.id   AF-A0A8W8LEM1-F1
#
_cell.length_a   1.000
_cell.length_b   1.000
_cell.length_c   1.000
_cell.angle_alpha   90.00
_cell.angle_beta   90.00
_cell.angle_gamma   90.00
#
_symmetry.space_group_name_H-M   'P 1'
#
loop_
_entity.id
_entity.type
_entity.pdbx_description
1 polymer ?
#
loop_
_entity_poly.entity_id
_entity_poly.type
_entity_poly.pdbx_seq_one_letter_code
_entity_poly.pdbx_strand_id
1 'polypeptide(L)'
;PSDSQRHITTSRVEGIRRYYTSEGFSEQVKELLLHSWKPGTKSAYDSAWSKWNSWCLERSIDPFSAPLASVLDFLAWMFFQGYKYRTINVHRSAISSVLPQVNGVSVGQVPIVKQLFRGILIKDPPRPKYGFSWDINVVLKHLLDLPNDNELSLLQLSKKFTILLALGAPKRVSEIARFDRRFMERKEGSIVFHLPGLSKSQRDNKCRSVQYDKTDNEKLCVLHCCSVYEKRTESFRSQLESEPDPLLRTTKKPHNRVSAQTVSNW
;
A
#
# COMPACT_ATOMS: atom_id res chain seq x y z
N PRO A 1 23.36 -4.20 39.92
CA PRO A 1 23.71 -3.54 38.64
C PRO A 1 22.81 -4.09 37.51
N SER A 2 21.52 -3.73 37.53
CA SER A 2 20.89 -2.70 36.68
C SER A 2 20.68 -3.14 35.24
N ASP A 3 19.62 -3.91 35.01
CA ASP A 3 19.04 -4.22 33.69
C ASP A 3 17.69 -3.48 33.51
N SER A 4 17.60 -2.30 34.14
CA SER A 4 16.36 -1.52 34.33
C SER A 4 16.26 -0.30 33.40
N GLN A 5 16.92 -0.33 32.24
CA GLN A 5 16.75 0.68 31.19
C GLN A 5 16.13 0.04 29.94
N ARG A 6 14.95 -0.55 30.10
CA ARG A 6 14.03 -0.68 28.98
C ARG A 6 13.58 0.73 28.60
N HIS A 7 14.19 1.28 27.57
CA HIS A 7 13.74 2.48 26.88
C HIS A 7 12.20 2.44 26.77
N ILE A 8 11.53 3.40 27.41
CA ILE A 8 10.11 3.65 27.20
C ILE A 8 9.99 4.20 25.78
N THR A 9 9.94 3.33 24.79
CA THR A 9 9.49 3.68 23.44
C THR A 9 8.00 3.94 23.53
N THR A 10 7.63 5.18 23.85
CA THR A 10 6.25 5.61 23.88
C THR A 10 5.69 5.53 22.46
N SER A 11 4.78 4.57 22.24
CA SER A 11 4.17 4.33 20.94
C SER A 11 3.53 5.61 20.38
N ARG A 12 3.71 5.88 19.08
CA ARG A 12 3.10 7.01 18.38
C ARG A 12 1.60 7.12 18.63
N VAL A 13 0.93 5.96 18.54
CA VAL A 13 -0.52 5.82 18.71
C VAL A 13 -0.94 6.15 20.13
N GLU A 14 -0.12 5.79 21.11
CA GLU A 14 -0.38 6.07 22.53
C GLU A 14 -0.32 7.57 22.80
N GLY A 15 0.67 8.29 22.24
CA GLY A 15 0.72 9.75 22.34
C GLY A 15 -0.50 10.45 21.73
N ILE A 16 -0.91 10.01 20.53
CA ILE A 16 -2.13 10.53 19.89
C ILE A 16 -3.37 10.25 20.74
N ARG A 17 -3.49 9.03 21.28
CA ARG A 17 -4.62 8.65 22.14
C ARG A 17 -4.68 9.49 23.41
N ARG A 18 -3.53 9.76 24.05
CA ARG A 18 -3.46 10.63 25.23
C ARG A 18 -3.94 12.05 24.91
N TYR A 19 -3.50 12.60 23.79
CA TYR A 19 -3.96 13.91 23.32
C TYR A 19 -5.49 13.93 23.11
N TYR A 20 -6.06 12.94 22.43
CA TYR A 20 -7.52 12.90 22.25
C TYR A 20 -8.29 12.76 23.57
N THR A 21 -7.72 12.07 24.55
CA THR A 21 -8.30 11.98 25.90
C THR A 21 -8.23 13.32 26.63
N SER A 22 -7.13 14.08 26.52
CA SER A 22 -7.04 15.41 27.13
C SER A 22 -7.99 16.44 26.49
N GLU A 23 -8.31 16.28 25.21
CA GLU A 23 -9.33 17.10 24.53
C GLU A 23 -10.78 16.68 24.88
N GLY A 24 -10.97 15.62 25.67
CA GLY A 24 -12.29 15.16 26.10
C GLY A 24 -13.09 14.41 25.02
N PHE A 25 -12.44 13.87 23.98
CA PHE A 25 -13.14 13.11 22.93
C PHE A 25 -13.65 11.76 23.44
N SER A 26 -14.84 11.35 22.98
CA SER A 26 -15.43 10.05 23.32
C SER A 26 -14.62 8.88 22.73
N GLU A 27 -14.80 7.68 23.28
CA GLU A 27 -14.11 6.47 22.77
C GLU A 27 -14.45 6.18 21.30
N GLN A 28 -15.71 6.40 20.88
CA GLN A 28 -16.13 6.20 19.50
C GLN A 28 -15.42 7.18 18.54
N VAL A 29 -15.27 8.44 18.94
CA VAL A 29 -14.54 9.44 18.14
C VAL A 29 -13.06 9.08 18.06
N LYS A 30 -12.45 8.70 19.19
CA LYS A 30 -11.06 8.26 19.25
C LYS A 30 -10.80 7.06 18.35
N GLU A 31 -11.69 6.09 18.35
CA GLU A 31 -11.60 4.92 17.48
C GLU A 31 -11.56 5.33 16.00
N LEU A 32 -12.50 6.16 15.55
CA LEU A 32 -12.56 6.59 14.14
C LEU A 32 -11.36 7.45 13.74
N LEU A 33 -10.90 8.36 14.59
CA LEU A 33 -9.71 9.18 14.34
C LEU A 33 -8.46 8.32 14.21
N LEU A 34 -8.30 7.29 15.05
CA LEU A 34 -7.18 6.34 14.97
C LEU A 34 -7.25 5.44 13.73
N HIS A 35 -8.44 5.20 13.17
CA HIS A 35 -8.65 4.46 11.91
C HIS A 35 -8.39 5.29 10.65
N SER A 36 -8.13 6.60 10.77
CA SER A 36 -7.87 7.47 9.62
C SER A 36 -6.65 7.08 8.78
N TRP A 37 -5.70 6.32 9.37
CA TRP A 37 -4.51 5.82 8.66
C TRP A 37 -4.69 4.37 8.22
N LYS A 38 -4.51 4.13 6.91
CA LYS A 38 -4.41 2.75 6.37
C LYS A 38 -3.24 1.99 7.03
N PRO A 39 -3.32 0.65 7.15
CA PRO A 39 -2.31 -0.16 7.86
C PRO A 39 -0.86 0.11 7.41
N GLY A 40 -0.62 0.24 6.11
CA GLY A 40 0.72 0.56 5.59
C GLY A 40 1.22 1.95 5.96
N THR A 41 0.33 2.94 6.05
CA THR A 41 0.68 4.29 6.52
C THR A 41 0.96 4.28 8.03
N LYS A 42 0.14 3.57 8.80
CA LYS A 42 0.33 3.39 10.25
C LYS A 42 1.72 2.79 10.53
N SER A 43 2.06 1.67 9.89
CA SER A 43 3.37 1.03 10.02
C SER A 43 4.53 1.95 9.63
N ALA A 44 4.42 2.67 8.50
CA ALA A 44 5.44 3.62 8.08
C ALA A 44 5.62 4.79 9.07
N TYR A 45 4.53 5.30 9.64
CA TYR A 45 4.58 6.38 10.63
C TYR A 45 5.11 5.89 11.97
N ASP A 46 4.75 4.69 12.41
CA ASP A 46 5.25 4.11 13.66
C ASP A 46 6.77 3.90 13.59
N SER A 47 7.28 3.39 12.46
CA SER A 47 8.72 3.27 12.21
C SER A 47 9.43 4.63 12.19
N ALA A 48 8.86 5.61 11.47
CA ALA A 48 9.43 6.95 11.42
C ALA A 48 9.42 7.65 12.79
N TRP A 49 8.35 7.47 13.56
CA TRP A 49 8.22 7.99 14.91
C TRP A 49 9.23 7.37 15.87
N SER A 50 9.48 6.06 15.77
CA SER A 50 10.50 5.41 16.60
C SER A 50 11.88 6.04 16.39
N LYS A 51 12.26 6.36 15.14
CA LYS A 51 13.53 7.04 14.85
C LYS A 51 13.59 8.46 15.41
N TRP A 52 12.50 9.22 15.27
CA TRP A 52 12.36 10.55 15.88
C TRP A 52 12.50 10.48 17.41
N ASN A 53 11.78 9.56 18.04
CA ASN A 53 11.78 9.35 19.48
C ASN A 53 13.19 9.08 20.00
N SER A 54 13.93 8.16 19.38
CA SER A 54 15.33 7.89 19.74
C SER A 54 16.21 9.13 19.59
N TRP A 55 16.10 9.85 18.46
CA TRP A 55 16.91 11.05 18.21
C TRP A 55 16.65 12.16 19.24
N CYS A 56 15.41 12.33 19.70
CA CYS A 56 15.03 13.27 20.74
C CYS A 56 15.57 12.86 22.12
N LEU A 57 15.41 11.59 22.50
CA LEU A 57 15.86 11.08 23.80
C LEU A 57 17.37 11.18 23.97
N GLU A 58 18.15 10.92 22.91
CA GLU A 58 19.61 11.13 22.88
C GLU A 58 20.03 12.58 23.18
N ARG A 59 19.11 13.54 22.98
CA ARG A 59 19.34 14.99 23.13
C ARG A 59 18.57 15.57 24.31
N SER A 60 17.99 14.71 25.16
CA SER A 60 17.16 15.12 26.29
C SER A 60 15.98 16.03 25.88
N ILE A 61 15.42 15.80 24.69
CA ILE A 61 14.23 16.51 24.18
C ILE A 61 13.01 15.61 24.40
N ASP A 62 11.91 16.18 24.90
CA ASP A 62 10.63 15.46 24.94
C ASP A 62 10.09 15.29 23.50
N PRO A 63 9.95 14.05 22.99
CA PRO A 63 9.49 13.78 21.64
C PRO A 63 8.04 14.22 21.36
N PHE A 64 7.20 14.45 22.38
CA PHE A 64 5.81 14.87 22.22
C PHE A 64 5.60 16.39 22.29
N SER A 65 6.58 17.13 22.81
CA SER A 65 6.52 18.59 22.96
C SER A 65 7.76 19.31 22.40
N ALA A 66 8.52 18.64 21.52
CA ALA A 66 9.74 19.18 20.95
C ALA A 66 9.52 20.52 20.22
N PRO A 67 10.44 21.49 20.37
CA PRO A 67 10.33 22.77 19.69
C PRO A 67 10.52 22.60 18.17
N LEU A 68 9.97 23.56 17.40
CA LEU A 68 10.05 23.54 15.93
C LEU A 68 11.49 23.46 15.42
N ALA A 69 12.44 24.10 16.12
CA ALA A 69 13.87 24.04 15.80
C ALA A 69 14.39 22.60 15.79
N SER A 70 14.08 21.80 16.82
CA SER A 70 14.48 20.39 16.90
C SER A 70 13.89 19.54 15.77
N VAL A 71 12.67 19.85 15.33
CA VAL A 71 12.06 19.17 14.17
C VAL A 71 12.84 19.49 12.89
N LEU A 72 13.20 20.75 12.67
CA LEU A 72 14.02 21.17 11.53
C LEU A 72 15.40 20.51 11.55
N ASP A 73 16.06 20.52 12.72
CA ASP A 73 17.38 19.92 12.92
C ASP A 73 17.37 18.42 12.64
N PHE A 74 16.35 17.70 13.11
CA PHE A 74 16.19 16.29 12.82
C PHE A 74 16.02 16.01 11.33
N LEU A 75 15.13 16.75 10.66
CA LEU A 75 14.85 16.56 9.22
C LEU A 75 16.08 16.92 8.37
N ALA A 76 16.83 17.95 8.76
CA ALA A 76 18.10 18.32 8.14
C ALA A 76 19.18 17.26 8.41
N TRP A 77 19.31 16.78 9.65
CA TRP A 77 20.21 15.69 10.03
C TRP A 77 19.94 14.45 9.17
N MET A 78 18.68 14.04 9.00
CA MET A 78 18.33 12.92 8.10
C MET A 78 18.84 13.15 6.68
N PHE A 79 18.70 14.36 6.14
CA PHE A 79 19.24 14.66 4.81
C PHE A 79 20.76 14.47 4.74
N PHE A 80 21.50 15.02 5.71
CA PHE A 80 22.96 14.91 5.76
C PHE A 80 23.47 13.50 6.07
N GLN A 81 22.63 12.64 6.68
CA GLN A 81 22.90 11.20 6.82
C GLN A 81 22.61 10.39 5.54
N GLY A 82 22.21 11.03 4.44
CA GLY A 82 21.99 10.39 3.15
C GLY A 82 20.59 9.82 2.91
N TYR A 83 19.62 10.12 3.79
CA TYR A 83 18.24 9.67 3.57
C TYR A 83 17.60 10.41 2.38
N LYS A 84 16.82 9.68 1.58
CA LYS A 84 16.14 10.23 0.41
C LYS A 84 14.93 11.08 0.78
N TYR A 85 14.63 12.08 -0.06
CA TYR A 85 13.50 13.01 0.11
C TYR A 85 12.20 12.31 0.54
N ARG A 86 11.83 11.22 -0.15
CA ARG A 86 10.60 10.47 0.16
C ARG A 86 10.58 9.94 1.58
N THR A 87 11.70 9.45 2.09
CA THR A 87 11.84 8.92 3.45
C THR A 87 11.73 10.03 4.49
N ILE A 88 12.42 11.15 4.25
CA ILE A 88 12.35 12.34 5.13
C ILE A 88 10.92 12.89 5.17
N ASN A 89 10.22 12.88 4.04
CA ASN A 89 8.82 13.32 3.96
C ASN A 89 7.84 12.45 4.76
N VAL A 90 8.11 11.15 4.87
CA VAL A 90 7.35 10.26 5.75
C VAL A 90 7.57 10.65 7.21
N HIS A 91 8.81 10.96 7.61
CA HIS A 91 9.13 11.41 8.97
C HIS A 91 8.47 12.75 9.30
N ARG A 92 8.55 13.73 8.38
CA ARG A 92 7.82 15.01 8.52
C ARG A 92 6.34 14.79 8.79
N SER A 93 5.71 13.93 7.99
CA SER A 93 4.26 13.68 8.11
C SER A 93 3.90 12.89 9.38
N ALA A 94 4.75 11.95 9.80
CA ALA A 94 4.57 11.21 11.04
C ALA A 94 4.69 12.12 12.27
N ILE A 95 5.74 12.94 12.33
CA ILE A 95 5.96 13.92 13.41
C ILE A 95 4.79 14.91 13.47
N SER A 96 4.40 15.46 12.31
CA SER A 96 3.28 16.38 12.19
C SER A 96 1.91 15.79 12.56
N SER A 97 1.80 14.46 12.67
CA SER A 97 0.57 13.78 13.09
C SER A 97 0.43 13.64 14.61
N VAL A 98 1.50 13.93 15.35
CA VAL A 98 1.56 13.76 16.82
C VAL A 98 1.80 15.10 17.50
N LEU A 99 2.76 15.88 17.01
CA LEU A 99 3.11 17.16 17.64
C LEU A 99 1.95 18.15 17.54
N PRO A 100 1.76 19.00 18.56
CA PRO A 100 0.75 20.03 18.55
C PRO A 100 0.94 21.01 17.38
N GLN A 101 -0.14 21.67 16.99
CA GLN A 101 -0.09 22.68 15.95
C GLN A 101 0.72 23.90 16.41
N VAL A 102 1.44 24.52 15.48
CA VAL A 102 2.15 25.77 15.69
C VAL A 102 1.34 26.86 14.99
N ASN A 103 0.80 27.81 15.75
CA ASN A 103 -0.06 28.90 15.25
C ASN A 103 -1.24 28.37 14.41
N GLY A 104 -1.93 27.32 14.89
CA GLY A 104 -3.07 26.71 14.20
C GLY A 104 -2.72 25.89 12.95
N VAL A 105 -1.42 25.69 12.67
CA VAL A 105 -0.94 24.93 11.51
C VAL A 105 -0.15 23.71 11.99
N SER A 106 -0.45 22.55 11.41
CA SER A 106 0.33 21.33 11.68
C SER A 106 1.82 21.53 11.37
N VAL A 107 2.70 20.98 12.20
CA VAL A 107 4.17 21.18 12.12
C VAL A 107 4.73 20.99 10.71
N GLY A 108 4.28 19.95 10.00
CA GLY A 108 4.75 19.64 8.64
C GLY A 108 4.31 20.65 7.57
N GLN A 109 3.35 21.52 7.88
CA GLN A 109 2.81 22.55 7.00
C GLN A 109 3.32 23.96 7.29
N VAL A 110 4.07 24.16 8.37
CA VAL A 110 4.67 25.44 8.75
C VAL A 110 5.60 25.94 7.62
N PRO A 111 5.58 27.24 7.25
CA PRO A 111 6.34 27.75 6.11
C PRO A 111 7.83 27.40 6.10
N ILE A 112 8.52 27.48 7.24
CA ILE A 112 9.95 27.16 7.34
C ILE A 112 10.24 25.67 7.07
N VAL A 113 9.34 24.77 7.47
CA VAL A 113 9.46 23.33 7.16
C VAL A 113 9.27 23.08 5.67
N LYS A 114 8.33 23.79 5.02
CA LYS A 114 8.17 23.75 3.56
C LYS A 114 9.41 24.28 2.84
N GLN A 115 10.03 25.35 3.35
CA GLN A 115 11.27 25.91 2.81
C GLN A 115 12.43 24.92 2.93
N LEU A 116 12.60 24.25 4.07
CA LEU A 116 13.60 23.18 4.25
C LEU A 116 13.42 22.08 3.18
N PHE A 117 12.18 21.64 2.96
CA PHE A 117 11.87 20.61 1.97
C PHE A 117 12.14 21.05 0.53
N ARG A 118 11.92 22.33 0.20
CA ARG A 118 12.36 22.90 -1.09
C ARG A 118 13.87 22.84 -1.22
N GLY A 119 14.62 23.19 -0.17
CA GLY A 119 16.08 23.11 -0.14
C GLY A 119 16.60 21.68 -0.35
N ILE A 120 16.01 20.70 0.34
CA ILE A 120 16.33 19.27 0.16
C ILE A 120 16.11 18.84 -1.30
N LEU A 121 14.98 19.23 -1.90
CA LEU A 121 14.62 18.85 -3.27
C LEU A 121 15.58 19.43 -4.31
N ILE A 122 15.99 20.69 -4.13
CA ILE A 122 16.96 21.36 -5.03
C ILE A 122 18.34 20.69 -4.90
N LYS A 123 18.74 20.30 -3.68
CA LYS A 123 20.06 19.73 -3.40
C LYS A 123 20.21 18.25 -3.81
N ASP A 124 19.15 17.44 -3.71
CA ASP A 124 19.11 16.05 -4.21
C ASP A 124 17.80 15.81 -5.00
N PRO A 125 17.74 16.23 -6.27
CA PRO A 125 16.54 16.07 -7.08
C PRO A 125 16.26 14.58 -7.37
N PRO A 126 14.98 14.18 -7.46
CA PRO A 126 14.61 12.80 -7.76
C PRO A 126 15.11 12.40 -9.15
N ARG A 127 15.79 11.26 -9.23
CA ARG A 127 16.24 10.67 -10.49
C ARG A 127 15.18 9.72 -11.04
N PRO A 128 15.01 9.62 -12.37
CA PRO A 128 14.17 8.59 -12.97
C PRO A 128 14.60 7.21 -12.45
N LYS A 129 13.64 6.45 -11.90
CA LYS A 129 13.93 5.09 -11.41
C LYS A 129 14.21 4.12 -12.55
N TYR A 130 13.60 4.34 -13.70
CA TYR A 130 13.70 3.48 -14.88
C TYR A 130 14.17 4.32 -16.06
N GLY A 131 15.28 3.92 -16.69
CA GLY A 131 15.81 4.55 -17.90
C GLY A 131 15.20 4.00 -19.20
N PHE A 132 14.54 2.84 -19.13
CA PHE A 132 13.86 2.20 -20.25
C PHE A 132 12.63 1.43 -19.75
N SER A 133 11.66 1.19 -20.62
CA SER A 133 10.55 0.26 -20.40
C SER A 133 10.88 -1.09 -21.05
N TRP A 134 10.36 -2.17 -20.48
CA TRP A 134 10.48 -3.51 -21.07
C TRP A 134 9.61 -3.65 -22.34
N ASP A 135 9.99 -4.53 -23.26
CA ASP A 135 9.26 -4.78 -24.51
C ASP A 135 8.10 -5.76 -24.30
N ILE A 136 6.87 -5.27 -24.52
CA ILE A 136 5.65 -6.05 -24.36
C ILE A 136 5.59 -7.27 -25.29
N ASN A 137 6.20 -7.18 -26.46
CA ASN A 137 6.15 -8.24 -27.47
C ASN A 137 6.86 -9.51 -27.01
N VAL A 138 7.91 -9.38 -26.19
CA VAL A 138 8.61 -10.53 -25.59
C VAL A 138 7.65 -11.35 -24.73
N VAL A 139 6.82 -10.68 -23.92
CA VAL A 139 5.83 -11.35 -23.07
C VAL A 139 4.69 -11.92 -23.91
N LEU A 140 4.16 -11.16 -24.87
CA LEU A 140 3.08 -11.67 -25.73
C LEU A 140 3.52 -12.91 -26.51
N LYS A 141 4.74 -12.91 -27.07
CA LYS A 141 5.31 -14.07 -27.75
C LYS A 141 5.40 -15.27 -26.80
N HIS A 142 5.95 -15.08 -25.60
CA HIS A 142 6.01 -16.14 -24.61
C HIS A 142 4.62 -16.71 -24.28
N LEU A 143 3.60 -15.86 -24.11
CA LEU A 143 2.23 -16.30 -23.82
C LEU A 143 1.60 -17.09 -24.99
N LEU A 144 1.95 -16.76 -26.23
CA LEU A 144 1.50 -17.48 -27.43
C LEU A 144 2.18 -18.85 -27.58
N ASP A 145 3.44 -18.93 -27.18
CA ASP A 145 4.24 -20.17 -27.22
C ASP A 145 3.84 -21.17 -26.11
N LEU A 146 3.15 -20.71 -25.06
CA LEU A 146 2.65 -21.60 -24.01
C LEU A 146 1.64 -22.63 -24.55
N PRO A 147 1.57 -23.84 -23.93
CA PRO A 147 0.49 -24.79 -24.15
C PRO A 147 -0.90 -24.20 -23.88
N ASN A 148 -1.95 -24.94 -24.24
CA ASN A 148 -3.32 -24.49 -23.98
C ASN A 148 -3.57 -24.34 -22.48
N ASP A 149 -4.49 -23.46 -22.08
CA ASP A 149 -4.71 -23.12 -20.65
C ASP A 149 -5.06 -24.35 -19.78
N ASN A 150 -5.72 -25.34 -20.38
CA ASN A 150 -6.09 -26.59 -19.72
C ASN A 150 -4.87 -27.49 -19.40
N GLU A 151 -3.78 -27.36 -20.17
CA GLU A 151 -2.57 -28.20 -20.08
C GLU A 151 -1.53 -27.61 -19.10
N LEU A 152 -1.66 -26.34 -18.76
CA LEU A 152 -0.74 -25.67 -17.83
C LEU A 152 -0.82 -26.27 -16.42
N SER A 153 0.23 -26.17 -15.61
CA SER A 153 0.07 -26.37 -14.16
C SER A 153 -0.76 -25.22 -13.55
N LEU A 154 -1.39 -25.44 -12.39
CA LEU A 154 -2.15 -24.38 -11.71
C LEU A 154 -1.29 -23.12 -11.46
N LEU A 155 0.00 -23.29 -11.16
CA LEU A 155 0.93 -22.17 -10.96
C LEU A 155 1.22 -21.42 -12.27
N GLN A 156 1.47 -22.14 -13.37
CA GLN A 156 1.67 -21.51 -14.68
C GLN A 156 0.41 -20.76 -15.13
N LEU A 157 -0.76 -21.38 -14.98
CA LEU A 157 -2.05 -20.75 -15.27
C LEU A 157 -2.28 -19.51 -14.40
N SER A 158 -1.99 -19.57 -13.10
CA SER A 158 -2.05 -18.42 -12.20
C SER A 158 -1.17 -17.25 -12.66
N LYS A 159 0.08 -17.54 -13.06
CA LYS A 159 1.01 -16.51 -13.57
C LYS A 159 0.53 -15.92 -14.88
N LYS A 160 0.17 -16.79 -15.84
CA LYS A 160 -0.40 -16.38 -17.14
C LYS A 160 -1.62 -15.49 -16.94
N PHE A 161 -2.57 -15.92 -16.13
CA PHE A 161 -3.79 -15.16 -15.86
C PHE A 161 -3.48 -13.81 -15.21
N THR A 162 -2.56 -13.77 -14.24
CA THR A 162 -2.15 -12.54 -13.57
C THR A 162 -1.52 -11.54 -14.54
N ILE A 163 -0.65 -12.00 -15.44
CA ILE A 163 -0.04 -11.17 -16.48
C ILE A 163 -1.12 -10.67 -17.45
N LEU A 164 -2.03 -11.53 -17.91
CA LEU A 164 -3.12 -11.12 -18.79
C LEU A 164 -4.03 -10.06 -18.15
N LEU A 165 -4.35 -10.19 -16.86
CA LEU A 165 -5.06 -9.14 -16.12
C LEU A 165 -4.28 -7.82 -16.08
N ALA A 166 -2.97 -7.88 -15.82
CA ALA A 166 -2.12 -6.69 -15.77
C ALA A 166 -1.98 -5.99 -17.14
N LEU A 167 -1.95 -6.77 -18.22
CA LEU A 167 -1.83 -6.27 -19.59
C LEU A 167 -3.16 -5.75 -20.16
N GLY A 168 -4.25 -6.48 -19.95
CA GLY A 168 -5.56 -6.15 -20.51
C GLY A 168 -6.14 -4.87 -19.92
N ALA A 169 -5.90 -4.61 -18.63
CA ALA A 169 -6.26 -3.36 -18.00
C ALA A 169 -5.19 -3.00 -16.96
N PRO A 170 -4.26 -2.09 -17.28
CA PRO A 170 -3.16 -1.73 -16.38
C PRO A 170 -3.65 -1.23 -15.03
N LYS A 171 -3.54 -2.08 -14.01
CA LYS A 171 -3.87 -1.79 -12.60
C LYS A 171 -2.69 -2.08 -11.70
N ARG A 172 -2.69 -1.49 -10.52
CA ARG A 172 -1.67 -1.79 -9.51
C ARG A 172 -1.80 -3.25 -9.09
N VAL A 173 -0.67 -3.89 -8.80
CA VAL A 173 -0.65 -5.27 -8.23
C VAL A 173 -1.53 -5.42 -7.00
N SER A 174 -1.64 -4.38 -6.17
CA SER A 174 -2.52 -4.36 -5.00
C SER A 174 -4.01 -4.31 -5.33
N GLU A 175 -4.39 -3.82 -6.50
CA GLU A 175 -5.77 -3.79 -6.99
C GLU A 175 -6.12 -5.13 -7.65
N ILE A 176 -5.21 -5.70 -8.45
CA ILE A 176 -5.37 -7.04 -9.03
C ILE A 176 -5.54 -8.11 -7.92
N ALA A 177 -4.72 -8.03 -6.86
CA ALA A 177 -4.83 -8.92 -5.69
C ALA A 177 -6.15 -8.78 -4.90
N ARG A 178 -6.96 -7.75 -5.20
CA ARG A 178 -8.24 -7.48 -4.55
C ARG A 178 -9.46 -7.89 -5.38
N PHE A 179 -9.27 -8.36 -6.61
CA PHE A 179 -10.36 -8.95 -7.37
C PHE A 179 -10.98 -10.10 -6.58
N ASP A 180 -12.30 -10.13 -6.55
CA ASP A 180 -13.12 -11.02 -5.74
C ASP A 180 -14.34 -11.37 -6.58
N ARG A 181 -14.66 -12.68 -6.66
CA ARG A 181 -15.67 -13.22 -7.57
C ARG A 181 -17.08 -12.71 -7.23
N ARG A 182 -17.32 -12.36 -5.97
CA ARG A 182 -18.62 -11.80 -5.52
C ARG A 182 -18.93 -10.44 -6.16
N PHE A 183 -17.91 -9.73 -6.59
CA PHE A 183 -18.02 -8.42 -7.23
C PHE A 183 -17.64 -8.48 -8.71
N MET A 184 -17.68 -9.68 -9.31
CA MET A 184 -17.46 -9.91 -10.72
C MET A 184 -18.82 -9.96 -11.44
N GLU A 185 -18.93 -9.19 -12.51
CA GLU A 185 -20.10 -9.13 -13.37
C GLU A 185 -19.71 -9.66 -14.77
N ARG A 186 -20.41 -10.68 -15.24
CA ARG A 186 -20.22 -11.25 -16.58
C ARG A 186 -21.23 -10.62 -17.53
N LYS A 187 -20.74 -10.06 -18.63
CA LYS A 187 -21.55 -9.50 -19.72
C LYS A 187 -21.30 -10.29 -20.99
N GLU A 188 -22.12 -10.06 -22.01
CA GLU A 188 -21.86 -10.60 -23.33
C GLU A 188 -20.53 -10.04 -23.86
N GLY A 189 -19.54 -10.90 -24.05
CA GLY A 189 -18.22 -10.52 -24.57
C GLY A 189 -17.30 -9.76 -23.60
N SER A 190 -17.66 -9.55 -22.33
CA SER A 190 -16.78 -8.88 -21.36
C SER A 190 -16.97 -9.35 -19.92
N ILE A 191 -15.96 -9.11 -19.07
CA ILE A 191 -16.04 -9.31 -17.63
C ILE A 191 -15.68 -7.99 -16.94
N VAL A 192 -16.50 -7.58 -15.98
CA VAL A 192 -16.27 -6.39 -15.16
C VAL A 192 -15.99 -6.80 -13.72
N PHE A 193 -14.91 -6.30 -13.14
CA PHE A 193 -14.60 -6.46 -11.72
C PHE A 193 -14.83 -5.14 -11.00
N HIS A 194 -15.74 -5.15 -10.03
CA HIS A 194 -15.97 -4.04 -9.10
C HIS A 194 -15.05 -4.23 -7.89
N LEU A 195 -14.17 -3.25 -7.63
CA LEU A 195 -13.14 -3.37 -6.60
C LEU A 195 -13.74 -3.05 -5.21
N PRO A 196 -13.77 -4.03 -4.28
CA PRO A 196 -14.34 -3.81 -2.96
C PRO A 196 -13.40 -2.96 -2.09
N GLY A 197 -13.89 -1.81 -1.60
CA GLY A 197 -13.19 -0.91 -0.68
C GLY A 197 -12.27 0.13 -1.35
N LEU A 198 -11.63 0.99 -0.55
CA LEU A 198 -10.89 2.15 -1.06
C LEU A 198 -9.49 1.82 -1.60
N SER A 199 -9.17 2.26 -2.83
CA SER A 199 -7.80 2.20 -3.36
C SER A 199 -6.84 3.15 -2.63
N LYS A 200 -5.52 2.98 -2.78
CA LYS A 200 -4.52 3.80 -2.04
C LYS A 200 -4.67 5.30 -2.29
N SER A 201 -5.05 5.71 -3.51
CA SER A 201 -5.20 7.11 -3.92
C SER A 201 -6.64 7.60 -3.87
N GLN A 202 -7.60 6.75 -3.52
CA GLN A 202 -9.00 7.11 -3.52
C GLN A 202 -9.34 7.98 -2.32
N ARG A 203 -10.00 9.11 -2.59
CA ARG A 203 -10.50 10.08 -1.60
C ARG A 203 -12.01 10.23 -1.61
N ASP A 204 -12.68 9.68 -2.62
CA ASP A 204 -14.14 9.66 -2.74
C ASP A 204 -14.72 8.30 -2.35
N ASN A 205 -16.04 8.25 -2.15
CA ASN A 205 -16.76 7.02 -1.84
C ASN A 205 -17.26 6.30 -3.11
N LYS A 206 -16.62 6.52 -4.27
CA LYS A 206 -17.06 5.93 -5.54
C LYS A 206 -16.46 4.53 -5.72
N CYS A 207 -17.30 3.55 -6.06
CA CYS A 207 -16.81 2.24 -6.47
C CYS A 207 -15.95 2.36 -7.73
N ARG A 208 -14.87 1.58 -7.80
CA ARG A 208 -13.99 1.53 -8.98
C ARG A 208 -14.19 0.19 -9.65
N SER A 209 -14.36 0.19 -10.96
CA SER A 209 -14.46 -1.01 -11.75
C SER A 209 -13.33 -1.12 -12.76
N VAL A 210 -13.08 -2.33 -13.24
CA VAL A 210 -12.28 -2.57 -14.44
C VAL A 210 -13.00 -3.56 -15.34
N GLN A 211 -12.99 -3.29 -16.63
CA GLN A 211 -13.57 -4.15 -17.65
C GLN A 211 -12.45 -4.82 -18.46
N TYR A 212 -12.65 -6.08 -18.79
CA TYR A 212 -11.85 -6.84 -19.74
C TYR A 212 -12.78 -7.32 -20.85
N ASP A 213 -12.41 -7.05 -22.10
CA ASP A 213 -13.17 -7.45 -23.27
C ASP A 213 -12.60 -8.75 -23.85
N LYS A 214 -13.46 -9.50 -24.55
CA LYS A 214 -13.06 -10.71 -25.27
C LYS A 214 -12.08 -10.32 -26.38
N THR A 215 -10.97 -11.06 -26.47
CA THR A 215 -10.05 -10.98 -27.61
C THR A 215 -10.22 -12.19 -28.51
N ASP A 216 -9.94 -12.01 -29.80
CA ASP A 216 -10.05 -13.08 -30.81
C ASP A 216 -9.07 -14.22 -30.56
N ASN A 217 -7.87 -13.89 -30.09
CA ASN A 217 -6.86 -14.88 -29.76
C ASN A 217 -7.15 -15.50 -28.38
N GLU A 218 -7.59 -16.75 -28.36
CA GLU A 218 -7.94 -17.47 -27.12
C GLU A 218 -6.77 -17.55 -26.13
N LYS A 219 -5.53 -17.71 -26.61
CA LYS A 219 -4.34 -17.80 -25.73
C LYS A 219 -4.04 -16.50 -25.00
N LEU A 220 -4.49 -15.36 -25.53
CA LEU A 220 -4.33 -14.03 -24.93
C LEU A 220 -5.63 -13.52 -24.28
N CYS A 221 -6.71 -14.30 -24.33
CA CYS A 221 -8.01 -13.87 -23.89
C CYS A 221 -8.16 -14.01 -22.37
N VAL A 222 -8.30 -12.87 -21.69
CA VAL A 222 -8.54 -12.81 -20.24
C VAL A 222 -9.80 -13.60 -19.87
N LEU A 223 -10.85 -13.53 -20.69
CA LEU A 223 -12.12 -14.21 -20.45
C LEU A 223 -11.98 -15.73 -20.52
N HIS A 224 -11.28 -16.23 -21.54
CA HIS A 224 -11.01 -17.67 -21.69
C HIS A 224 -10.17 -18.19 -20.52
N CYS A 225 -9.04 -17.51 -20.24
CA CYS A 225 -8.15 -17.89 -19.16
C CYS A 225 -8.84 -17.82 -17.79
N CYS A 226 -9.73 -16.85 -17.56
CA CYS A 226 -10.54 -16.73 -16.36
C CYS A 226 -11.46 -17.95 -16.19
N SER A 227 -12.18 -18.35 -17.24
CA SER A 227 -13.09 -19.51 -17.22
C SER A 227 -12.35 -20.81 -16.86
N VAL A 228 -11.19 -21.05 -17.50
CA VAL A 228 -10.36 -22.22 -17.20
C VAL A 228 -9.83 -22.17 -15.76
N TYR A 229 -9.38 -20.99 -15.31
CA TYR A 229 -8.85 -20.81 -13.96
C TYR A 229 -9.91 -21.03 -12.88
N GLU A 230 -11.13 -20.51 -13.05
CA GLU A 230 -12.25 -20.74 -12.12
C GLU A 230 -12.57 -22.23 -12.03
N LYS A 231 -12.75 -22.91 -13.17
CA LYS A 231 -13.02 -24.35 -13.20
C LYS A 231 -11.97 -25.16 -12.45
N ARG A 232 -10.68 -24.79 -12.58
CA ARG A 232 -9.57 -25.49 -11.91
C ARG A 232 -9.39 -25.15 -10.44
N THR A 233 -9.98 -24.07 -9.98
CA THR A 233 -9.90 -23.63 -8.59
C THR A 233 -11.15 -23.98 -7.78
N GLU A 234 -12.25 -24.32 -8.45
CA GLU A 234 -13.58 -24.56 -7.88
C GLU A 234 -13.57 -25.52 -6.67
N SER A 235 -12.78 -26.60 -6.73
CA SER A 235 -12.75 -27.64 -5.68
C SER A 235 -12.24 -27.15 -4.31
N PHE A 236 -11.62 -25.98 -4.23
CA PHE A 236 -11.10 -25.39 -2.99
C PHE A 236 -11.58 -23.95 -2.77
N ARG A 237 -12.71 -23.58 -3.37
CA ARG A 237 -13.39 -22.31 -3.09
C ARG A 237 -14.49 -22.51 -2.04
N SER A 238 -14.72 -21.47 -1.25
CA SER A 238 -15.87 -21.44 -0.35
C SER A 238 -17.13 -21.22 -1.16
N GLN A 239 -18.19 -21.94 -0.82
CA GLN A 239 -19.51 -21.80 -1.43
C GLN A 239 -20.41 -20.80 -0.67
N LEU A 240 -19.92 -20.25 0.45
CA LEU A 240 -20.69 -19.31 1.26
C LEU A 240 -20.54 -17.90 0.69
N GLU A 241 -21.64 -17.31 0.24
CA GLU A 241 -21.68 -15.95 -0.34
C GLU A 241 -21.20 -14.87 0.66
N SER A 242 -21.37 -15.11 1.96
CA SER A 242 -20.93 -14.21 3.03
C SER A 242 -19.40 -14.14 3.15
N GLU A 243 -18.67 -15.17 2.72
CA GLU A 243 -17.22 -15.23 2.84
C GLU A 243 -16.51 -14.57 1.66
N PRO A 244 -15.33 -13.95 1.89
CA PRO A 244 -14.50 -13.50 0.79
C PRO A 244 -14.14 -14.62 -0.19
N ASP A 245 -14.40 -14.40 -1.49
CA ASP A 245 -13.97 -15.30 -2.57
C ASP A 245 -12.99 -14.59 -3.51
N PRO A 246 -11.71 -14.47 -3.11
CA PRO A 246 -10.68 -13.85 -3.94
C PRO A 246 -10.58 -14.55 -5.30
N LEU A 247 -10.51 -13.77 -6.38
CA LEU A 247 -10.33 -14.30 -7.73
C LEU A 247 -9.05 -15.14 -7.78
N LEU A 248 -7.90 -14.53 -7.48
CA LEU A 248 -6.61 -15.21 -7.45
C LEU A 248 -6.39 -15.89 -6.09
N ARG A 249 -6.07 -17.19 -6.13
CA ARG A 249 -5.76 -18.00 -4.95
C ARG A 249 -4.33 -18.52 -4.98
N THR A 250 -3.74 -18.68 -3.79
CA THR A 250 -2.43 -19.30 -3.65
C THR A 250 -2.48 -20.74 -4.17
N THR A 251 -1.41 -21.18 -4.82
CA THR A 251 -1.38 -22.51 -5.47
C THR A 251 -1.10 -23.64 -4.49
N LYS A 252 -0.63 -23.32 -3.28
CA LYS A 252 -0.42 -24.28 -2.19
C LYS A 252 -1.53 -24.15 -1.16
N LYS A 253 -1.90 -25.26 -0.52
CA LYS A 253 -2.80 -25.25 0.64
C LYS A 253 -2.27 -24.28 1.71
N PRO A 254 -3.14 -23.49 2.37
CA PRO A 254 -4.60 -23.58 2.38
C PRO A 254 -5.34 -22.80 1.26
N HIS A 255 -4.69 -22.44 0.14
CA HIS A 255 -5.33 -21.75 -0.99
C HIS A 255 -5.99 -20.40 -0.63
N ASN A 256 -5.34 -19.68 0.29
CA ASN A 256 -5.71 -18.33 0.71
C ASN A 256 -5.65 -17.31 -0.45
N ARG A 257 -6.23 -16.13 -0.20
CA ARG A 257 -6.06 -14.92 -1.02
C ARG A 257 -4.59 -14.67 -1.35
N VAL A 258 -4.31 -14.34 -2.61
CA VAL A 258 -2.97 -13.93 -3.06
C VAL A 258 -2.67 -12.52 -2.57
N SER A 259 -1.46 -12.30 -2.05
CA SER A 259 -1.02 -10.97 -1.61
C SER A 259 -0.55 -10.12 -2.81
N ALA A 260 -0.51 -8.79 -2.63
CA ALA A 260 0.08 -7.90 -3.64
C ALA A 260 1.55 -8.23 -3.96
N GLN A 261 2.30 -8.74 -2.97
CA GLN A 261 3.68 -9.19 -3.16
C GLN A 261 3.74 -10.43 -4.03
N THR A 262 2.83 -11.38 -3.80
CA THR A 262 2.76 -12.62 -4.59
C THR A 262 2.37 -12.31 -6.04
N VAL A 263 1.39 -11.41 -6.27
CA VAL A 263 1.06 -10.91 -7.61
C VAL A 263 2.26 -10.24 -8.28
N SER A 264 3.07 -9.48 -7.52
CA SER A 264 4.28 -8.84 -8.08
C SER A 264 5.42 -9.82 -8.39
N ASN A 265 5.44 -10.99 -7.75
CA ASN A 265 6.45 -12.03 -7.98
C ASN A 265 6.06 -12.97 -9.12
N TRP A 266 4.77 -13.00 -9.46
CA TRP A 266 4.21 -13.78 -10.58
C TRP A 266 4.38 -13.02 -11.88
#